data_AF-A0A5N6LHG2-F1
#
_entry.id   AF-A0A5N6LHG2-F1
#
_cell.length_a   1.000
_cell.length_b   1.000
_cell.length_c   1.000
_cell.angle_alpha   90.00
_cell.angle_beta   90.00
_cell.angle_gamma   90.00
#
_symmetry.space_group_name_H-M   'P 1'
#
loop_
_entity.id
_entity.type
_entity.pdbx_description
1 polymer ?
#
loop_
_entity_poly.entity_id
_entity_poly.type
_entity_poly.pdbx_seq_one_letter_code
_entity_poly.pdbx_strand_id
1 'polypeptide(L)'
;METDDELNEAEEYEAWKSREIARIKRDRDDRDAMVKEREEVERVRNMTEEERREWERKNPKPAPAAKQKWRFMQKYYHKGAFFQDDPDDRAGTVGLDNILRRDYSAPTGEDKMDKSILPKVMQVKHFGRSGRTKWTHLVNEDTTDWNNPWTYNDTLRSKYNTKMAGMNAPIAKPKGKKIKDWESR
;
A
#
# COMPACT_ATOMS: atom_id res chain seq x y z
N MET A 1 -15.52 45.04 2.77
CA MET A 1 -16.84 44.47 3.08
C MET A 1 -16.88 44.45 4.59
N GLU A 2 -17.55 45.44 5.19
CA GLU A 2 -17.78 45.47 6.64
C GLU A 2 -18.64 44.26 7.00
N THR A 3 -18.15 43.40 7.88
CA THR A 3 -18.98 42.39 8.55
C THR A 3 -19.68 43.11 9.68
N ASP A 4 -20.99 43.23 9.56
CA ASP A 4 -21.82 43.88 10.57
C ASP A 4 -22.06 42.89 11.72
N ASP A 5 -21.03 42.75 12.55
CA ASP A 5 -20.95 41.77 13.65
C ASP A 5 -22.06 41.98 14.71
N GLU A 6 -22.72 43.17 14.74
CA GLU A 6 -23.76 43.51 15.72
C GLU A 6 -25.17 43.05 15.29
N LEU A 7 -25.45 42.92 13.99
CA LEU A 7 -26.79 42.54 13.51
C LEU A 7 -27.04 41.03 13.56
N ASN A 8 -26.01 40.22 13.80
CA ASN A 8 -26.09 38.76 13.72
C ASN A 8 -25.39 37.98 14.86
N GLU A 9 -25.25 38.60 16.04
CA GLU A 9 -24.54 38.04 17.20
C GLU A 9 -25.01 36.63 17.60
N ALA A 10 -26.32 36.36 17.47
CA ALA A 10 -26.90 35.05 17.79
C ALA A 10 -26.44 33.95 16.82
N GLU A 11 -26.43 34.19 15.50
CA GLU A 11 -25.97 33.21 14.52
C GLU A 11 -24.45 33.01 14.59
N GLU A 12 -23.69 34.08 14.89
CA GLU A 12 -22.25 33.98 15.09
C GLU A 12 -21.88 33.17 16.33
N TYR A 13 -22.63 33.34 17.43
CA TYR A 13 -22.46 32.54 18.64
C TYR A 13 -22.80 31.07 18.40
N GLU A 14 -23.87 30.76 17.66
CA GLU A 14 -24.20 29.39 17.27
C GLU A 14 -23.17 28.79 16.32
N ALA A 15 -22.64 29.57 15.37
CA ALA A 15 -21.57 29.14 14.47
C ALA A 15 -20.25 28.91 15.23
N TRP A 16 -19.92 29.74 16.22
CA TRP A 16 -18.80 29.51 17.13
C TRP A 16 -18.99 28.22 17.94
N LYS A 17 -20.16 28.05 18.57
CA LYS A 17 -20.51 26.85 19.33
C LYS A 17 -20.44 25.59 18.48
N SER A 18 -20.90 25.64 17.23
CA SER A 18 -20.84 24.52 16.28
C SER A 18 -19.40 24.16 15.90
N ARG A 19 -18.54 25.17 15.67
CA ARG A 19 -17.11 24.96 15.44
C ARG A 19 -16.42 24.35 16.67
N GLU A 20 -16.77 24.82 17.86
CA GLU A 20 -16.18 24.33 19.11
C GLU A 20 -16.62 22.89 19.42
N ILE A 21 -17.90 22.57 19.25
CA ILE A 21 -18.40 21.19 19.34
C ILE A 21 -17.71 20.29 18.31
N ALA A 22 -17.49 20.77 17.08
CA ALA A 22 -16.77 20.00 16.06
C ALA A 22 -15.29 19.75 16.43
N ARG A 23 -14.62 20.69 17.12
CA ARG A 23 -13.26 20.48 17.64
C ARG A 23 -13.23 19.43 18.74
N ILE A 24 -14.10 19.56 19.74
CA ILE A 24 -14.21 18.60 20.84
C ILE A 24 -14.53 17.19 20.31
N LYS A 25 -15.44 17.11 19.33
CA LYS A 25 -15.77 15.86 18.66
C LYS A 25 -14.55 15.25 17.95
N ARG A 26 -13.79 16.04 17.18
CA ARG A 26 -12.58 15.57 16.50
C ARG A 26 -11.55 14.99 17.48
N ASP A 27 -11.27 15.69 18.58
CA ASP A 27 -10.31 15.23 19.58
C ASP A 27 -10.76 13.97 20.33
N ARG A 28 -12.07 13.73 20.40
CA ARG A 28 -12.65 12.50 20.94
C ARG A 28 -12.60 11.37 19.93
N ASP A 29 -13.05 11.62 18.71
CA ASP A 29 -13.07 10.65 17.62
C ASP A 29 -11.65 10.13 17.32
N ASP A 30 -10.62 11.00 17.40
CA ASP A 30 -9.22 10.62 17.22
C ASP A 30 -8.72 9.66 18.32
N ARG A 31 -9.07 9.94 19.59
CA ARG A 31 -8.73 9.05 20.71
C ARG A 31 -9.44 7.71 20.59
N ASP A 32 -10.73 7.74 20.28
CA ASP A 32 -11.53 6.54 20.11
C ASP A 32 -11.04 5.71 18.89
N ALA A 33 -10.58 6.36 17.82
CA ALA A 33 -9.98 5.71 16.66
C ALA A 33 -8.66 4.99 17.00
N MET A 34 -7.75 5.64 17.74
CA MET A 34 -6.50 5.01 18.19
C MET A 34 -6.76 3.79 19.09
N VAL A 35 -7.72 3.90 20.02
CA VAL A 35 -8.12 2.78 20.89
C VAL A 35 -8.69 1.63 20.06
N LYS A 36 -9.61 1.95 19.12
CA LYS A 36 -10.23 0.95 18.24
C LYS A 36 -9.21 0.24 17.34
N GLU A 37 -8.23 0.96 16.81
CA GLU A 37 -7.15 0.35 16.02
C GLU A 37 -6.33 -0.62 16.88
N ARG A 38 -5.97 -0.21 18.11
CA ARG A 38 -5.22 -1.05 19.05
C ARG A 38 -6.01 -2.31 19.43
N GLU A 39 -7.31 -2.17 19.70
CA GLU A 39 -8.22 -3.28 19.98
C GLU A 39 -8.35 -4.22 18.78
N GLU A 40 -8.46 -3.71 17.55
CA GLU A 40 -8.53 -4.53 16.34
C GLU A 40 -7.22 -5.28 16.10
N VAL A 41 -6.07 -4.64 16.29
CA VAL A 41 -4.76 -5.28 16.20
C VAL A 41 -4.62 -6.38 17.26
N GLU A 42 -5.09 -6.16 18.48
CA GLU A 42 -5.08 -7.18 19.55
C GLU A 42 -6.05 -8.33 19.22
N ARG A 43 -7.25 -8.02 18.68
CA ARG A 43 -8.21 -9.01 18.18
C ARG A 43 -7.58 -9.90 17.12
N VAL A 44 -6.95 -9.31 16.09
CA VAL A 44 -6.28 -10.05 15.00
C VAL A 44 -5.08 -10.87 15.50
N ARG A 45 -4.33 -10.35 16.47
CA ARG A 45 -3.22 -11.11 17.08
C ARG A 45 -3.71 -12.34 17.85
N ASN A 46 -4.82 -12.20 18.57
CA ASN A 46 -5.43 -13.25 19.39
C ASN A 46 -6.25 -14.27 18.56
N MET A 47 -6.73 -13.89 17.37
CA MET A 47 -7.41 -14.83 16.45
C MET A 47 -6.48 -15.99 16.02
N THR A 48 -7.07 -17.17 15.89
CA THR A 48 -6.41 -18.35 15.32
C THR A 48 -6.24 -18.21 13.80
N GLU A 49 -5.33 -18.99 13.21
CA GLU A 49 -5.06 -18.92 11.76
C GLU A 49 -6.26 -19.37 10.91
N GLU A 50 -7.11 -20.25 11.44
CA GLU A 50 -8.35 -20.70 10.78
C GLU A 50 -9.41 -19.60 10.77
N GLU A 51 -9.64 -18.96 11.91
CA GLU A 51 -10.54 -17.80 12.02
C GLU A 51 -10.06 -16.61 11.18
N ARG A 52 -8.74 -16.40 11.08
CA ARG A 52 -8.15 -15.37 10.21
C ARG A 52 -8.45 -15.64 8.75
N ARG A 53 -8.29 -16.89 8.29
CA ARG A 53 -8.58 -17.28 6.91
C ARG A 53 -10.07 -17.12 6.58
N GLU A 54 -10.96 -17.47 7.50
CA GLU A 54 -12.39 -17.23 7.32
C GLU A 54 -12.76 -15.74 7.33
N TRP A 55 -12.10 -14.96 8.18
CA TRP A 55 -12.29 -13.51 8.22
C TRP A 55 -11.82 -12.84 6.94
N GLU A 56 -10.67 -13.25 6.39
CA GLU A 56 -10.18 -12.77 5.08
C GLU A 56 -11.10 -13.20 3.93
N ARG A 57 -11.74 -14.37 4.04
CA ARG A 57 -12.75 -14.83 3.07
C ARG A 57 -14.04 -14.01 3.15
N LYS A 58 -14.48 -13.65 4.36
CA LYS A 58 -15.69 -12.84 4.59
C LYS A 58 -15.47 -11.35 4.29
N ASN A 59 -14.25 -10.86 4.51
CA ASN A 59 -13.83 -9.48 4.23
C ASN A 59 -12.74 -9.49 3.14
N PRO A 60 -13.12 -9.73 1.87
CA PRO A 60 -12.16 -9.69 0.78
C PRO A 60 -11.57 -8.28 0.69
N LYS A 61 -10.24 -8.20 0.66
CA LYS A 61 -9.55 -6.94 0.41
C LYS A 61 -10.02 -6.39 -0.94
N PRO A 62 -10.30 -5.08 -1.06
CA PRO A 62 -10.66 -4.50 -2.35
C PRO A 62 -9.57 -4.85 -3.36
N ALA A 63 -9.99 -5.33 -4.54
CA ALA A 63 -9.06 -5.72 -5.57
C ALA A 63 -8.18 -4.51 -5.93
N PRO A 64 -6.85 -4.69 -6.08
CA PRO A 64 -6.01 -3.60 -6.55
C PRO A 64 -6.49 -3.15 -7.92
N ALA A 65 -6.39 -1.85 -8.19
CA ALA A 65 -6.67 -1.31 -9.51
C ALA A 65 -5.85 -2.05 -10.59
N ALA A 66 -6.47 -2.29 -11.75
CA ALA A 66 -5.84 -2.97 -12.86
C ALA A 66 -4.55 -2.21 -13.25
N LYS A 67 -3.40 -2.86 -13.06
CA LYS A 67 -2.10 -2.30 -13.45
C LYS A 67 -2.01 -2.34 -14.98
N GLN A 68 -1.77 -1.19 -15.59
CA GLN A 68 -1.52 -1.13 -17.02
C GLN A 68 -0.24 -1.91 -17.37
N LYS A 69 -0.28 -2.60 -18.52
CA LYS A 69 0.88 -3.36 -19.01
C LYS A 69 1.88 -2.39 -19.65
N TRP A 70 3.08 -2.35 -19.09
CA TRP A 70 4.18 -1.52 -19.58
C TRP A 70 4.70 -2.06 -20.92
N ARG A 71 5.12 -1.16 -21.80
CA ARG A 71 5.74 -1.53 -23.07
C ARG A 71 7.18 -2.00 -22.86
N PHE A 72 7.70 -2.76 -23.83
CA PHE A 72 9.07 -3.26 -23.77
C PHE A 72 10.07 -2.10 -23.65
N MET A 73 10.93 -2.15 -22.64
CA MET A 73 11.93 -1.13 -22.32
C MET A 73 11.39 0.28 -21.98
N GLN A 74 10.12 0.40 -21.63
CA GLN A 74 9.54 1.66 -21.16
C GLN A 74 10.20 2.12 -19.85
N LYS A 75 10.47 3.41 -19.72
CA LYS A 75 11.06 4.00 -18.52
C LYS A 75 10.03 4.12 -17.40
N TYR A 76 10.36 3.52 -16.25
CA TYR A 76 9.60 3.68 -15.02
C TYR A 76 9.81 5.07 -14.39
N TYR A 77 8.72 5.75 -14.08
CA TYR A 77 8.69 6.98 -13.30
C TYR A 77 8.04 6.68 -11.95
N HIS A 78 8.81 6.82 -10.87
CA HIS A 78 8.31 6.66 -9.51
C HIS A 78 7.50 7.91 -9.12
N LYS A 79 6.27 7.73 -8.63
CA LYS A 79 5.36 8.81 -8.23
C LYS A 79 5.79 9.61 -6.97
N GLY A 80 6.90 9.22 -6.36
CA GLY A 80 7.37 9.76 -5.08
C GLY A 80 6.80 8.98 -3.89
N ALA A 81 7.46 9.11 -2.73
CA ALA A 81 7.01 8.51 -1.47
C ALA A 81 6.33 9.55 -0.55
N PHE A 82 6.45 10.83 -0.86
CA PHE A 82 5.93 11.93 -0.06
C PHE A 82 4.57 12.38 -0.59
N PHE A 83 3.72 12.88 0.31
CA PHE A 83 2.41 13.45 -0.03
C PHE A 83 1.49 12.48 -0.79
N GLN A 84 1.61 11.17 -0.54
CA GLN A 84 0.73 10.15 -1.12
C GLN A 84 -0.45 9.78 -0.21
N ASP A 85 -0.45 10.32 1.01
CA ASP A 85 -1.49 10.10 2.01
C ASP A 85 -2.78 10.80 1.60
N ASP A 86 -3.92 10.28 2.06
CA ASP A 86 -5.21 10.89 1.77
C ASP A 86 -5.27 12.27 2.44
N PRO A 87 -5.92 13.27 1.81
CA PRO A 87 -6.00 14.63 2.36
C PRO A 87 -6.74 14.71 3.69
N ASP A 88 -7.49 13.65 4.03
CA ASP A 88 -8.25 13.53 5.28
C ASP A 88 -7.37 13.02 6.45
N ASP A 89 -6.13 12.60 6.19
CA ASP A 89 -5.19 12.28 7.26
C ASP A 89 -4.73 13.55 7.98
N ARG A 90 -4.72 13.50 9.33
CA ARG A 90 -4.36 14.63 10.21
C ARG A 90 -2.99 15.26 9.92
N ALA A 91 -2.07 14.50 9.32
CA ALA A 91 -0.73 14.94 8.91
C ALA A 91 -0.67 15.48 7.47
N GLY A 92 -1.71 15.26 6.67
CA GLY A 92 -1.87 15.78 5.32
C GLY A 92 -2.14 17.28 5.36
N THR A 93 -1.09 18.08 5.24
CA THR A 93 -1.18 19.55 5.33
C THR A 93 -1.74 20.22 4.07
N VAL A 94 -2.06 19.46 3.03
CA VAL A 94 -2.51 19.99 1.74
C VAL A 94 -3.38 18.97 1.05
N GLY A 95 -4.54 19.41 0.58
CA GLY A 95 -5.44 18.60 -0.24
C GLY A 95 -4.64 17.96 -1.38
N LEU A 96 -4.68 16.62 -1.46
CA LEU A 96 -4.06 15.86 -2.54
C LEU A 96 -4.68 16.33 -3.85
N ASP A 97 -3.97 17.21 -4.55
CA ASP A 97 -4.40 17.63 -5.86
C ASP A 97 -4.49 16.37 -6.73
N ASN A 98 -5.59 16.22 -7.48
CA ASN A 98 -5.92 15.03 -8.28
C ASN A 98 -4.77 14.60 -9.23
N ILE A 99 -3.77 15.48 -9.39
CA ILE A 99 -2.46 15.23 -9.96
C ILE A 99 -1.88 13.87 -9.56
N LEU A 100 -1.79 13.53 -8.27
CA LEU A 100 -1.11 12.32 -7.81
C LEU A 100 -1.91 11.02 -8.06
N ARG A 101 -3.18 11.14 -8.45
CA ARG A 101 -4.05 10.02 -8.84
C ARG A 101 -4.02 9.73 -10.35
N ARG A 102 -3.25 10.49 -11.13
CA ARG A 102 -3.13 10.31 -12.59
C ARG A 102 -2.42 9.01 -12.94
N ASP A 103 -2.61 8.58 -14.18
CA ASP A 103 -1.87 7.44 -14.72
C ASP A 103 -0.41 7.85 -15.06
N TYR A 104 0.53 7.40 -14.23
CA TYR A 104 1.97 7.57 -14.42
C TYR A 104 2.62 6.42 -15.22
N SER A 105 1.84 5.41 -15.62
CA SER A 105 2.33 4.27 -16.39
C SER A 105 2.25 4.46 -17.90
N ALA A 106 1.78 5.62 -18.36
CA ALA A 106 1.68 5.94 -19.78
C ALA A 106 3.07 6.12 -20.44
N PRO A 107 3.27 5.64 -21.68
CA PRO A 107 4.52 5.80 -22.41
C PRO A 107 4.79 7.27 -22.71
N THR A 108 5.98 7.74 -22.34
CA THR A 108 6.38 9.14 -22.47
C THR A 108 7.51 9.29 -23.49
N GLY A 109 7.44 10.32 -24.34
CA GLY A 109 8.50 10.64 -25.32
C GLY A 109 8.85 9.48 -26.25
N GLU A 110 10.08 8.99 -26.15
CA GLU A 110 10.64 7.89 -26.97
C GLU A 110 9.96 6.53 -26.76
N ASP A 111 9.24 6.33 -25.64
CA ASP A 111 8.56 5.07 -25.33
C ASP A 111 7.22 4.89 -26.08
N LYS A 112 6.81 5.91 -26.85
CA LYS A 112 5.66 5.83 -27.75
C LYS A 112 5.89 4.89 -28.93
N MET A 113 7.14 4.60 -29.29
CA MET A 113 7.49 3.63 -30.33
C MET A 113 7.65 2.22 -29.76
N ASP A 114 7.26 1.20 -30.53
CA ASP A 114 7.45 -0.19 -30.10
C ASP A 114 8.90 -0.62 -30.28
N LYS A 115 9.62 -0.73 -29.17
CA LYS A 115 11.04 -1.12 -29.17
C LYS A 115 11.26 -2.63 -29.39
N SER A 116 10.19 -3.43 -29.39
CA SER A 116 10.29 -4.88 -29.67
C SER A 116 10.60 -5.18 -31.13
N ILE A 117 10.22 -4.28 -32.04
CA ILE A 117 10.44 -4.41 -33.49
C ILE A 117 11.92 -4.16 -33.84
N LEU A 118 12.68 -3.52 -32.95
CA LEU A 118 14.09 -3.24 -33.17
C LEU A 118 14.92 -4.54 -33.21
N PRO A 119 16.01 -4.58 -34.02
CA PRO A 119 16.96 -5.68 -33.98
C PRO A 119 17.51 -5.93 -32.58
N LYS A 120 17.80 -7.19 -32.23
CA LYS A 120 18.20 -7.58 -30.87
C LYS A 120 19.38 -6.77 -30.30
N VAL A 121 20.32 -6.38 -31.17
CA VAL A 121 21.49 -5.56 -30.79
C VAL A 121 21.10 -4.14 -30.36
N MET A 122 20.00 -3.62 -30.89
CA MET A 122 19.43 -2.30 -30.57
C MET A 122 18.39 -2.35 -29.44
N GLN A 123 17.95 -3.52 -28.99
CA GLN A 123 17.05 -3.72 -27.84
C GLN A 123 17.80 -3.51 -26.51
N VAL A 124 18.49 -2.37 -26.39
CA VAL A 124 19.38 -2.03 -25.29
C VAL A 124 19.15 -0.59 -24.88
N LYS A 125 19.16 -0.34 -23.56
CA LYS A 125 18.93 0.99 -23.03
C LYS A 125 20.14 1.88 -23.36
N HIS A 126 19.89 3.03 -23.98
CA HIS A 126 20.94 3.97 -24.43
C HIS A 126 21.95 3.36 -25.41
N PHE A 127 21.47 2.80 -26.52
CA PHE A 127 22.31 2.30 -27.60
C PHE A 127 23.34 3.35 -28.05
N GLY A 128 24.61 2.94 -28.20
CA GLY A 128 25.72 3.81 -28.61
C GLY A 128 26.47 4.52 -27.46
N ARG A 129 26.04 4.37 -26.19
CA ARG A 129 26.78 4.89 -25.02
C ARG A 129 27.71 3.83 -24.42
N SER A 130 28.85 4.26 -23.89
CA SER A 130 29.76 3.41 -23.10
C SER A 130 29.16 3.09 -21.72
N GLY A 131 29.59 2.00 -21.09
CA GLY A 131 29.16 1.62 -19.73
C GLY A 131 27.91 0.72 -19.66
N ARG A 132 27.71 -0.17 -20.64
CA ARG A 132 26.59 -1.12 -20.64
C ARG A 132 26.75 -2.20 -19.58
N THR A 133 25.69 -2.47 -18.81
CA THR A 133 25.62 -3.62 -17.91
C THR A 133 25.42 -4.93 -18.68
N LYS A 134 26.01 -6.03 -18.18
CA LYS A 134 25.83 -7.37 -18.77
C LYS A 134 24.37 -7.82 -18.72
N TRP A 135 23.69 -7.50 -17.62
CA TRP A 135 22.29 -7.85 -17.35
C TRP A 135 21.35 -6.83 -17.97
N THR A 136 20.26 -7.32 -18.58
CA THR A 136 19.33 -6.47 -19.35
C THR A 136 18.05 -6.14 -18.61
N HIS A 137 17.17 -7.11 -18.38
CA HIS A 137 15.91 -6.95 -17.67
C HIS A 137 15.54 -8.26 -16.98
N LEU A 138 14.84 -8.16 -15.85
CA LEU A 138 14.58 -9.29 -14.96
C LEU A 138 13.99 -10.49 -15.70
N VAL A 139 13.05 -10.27 -16.62
CA VAL A 139 12.42 -11.36 -17.39
C VAL A 139 13.42 -12.16 -18.23
N ASN A 140 14.48 -11.55 -18.74
CA ASN A 140 15.52 -12.25 -19.51
C ASN A 140 16.48 -13.04 -18.63
N GLU A 141 16.64 -12.61 -17.38
CA GLU A 141 17.55 -13.25 -16.40
C GLU A 141 16.80 -14.14 -15.41
N ASP A 142 15.47 -14.18 -15.48
CA ASP A 142 14.60 -14.98 -14.62
C ASP A 142 14.69 -16.45 -15.05
N THR A 143 15.33 -17.26 -14.21
CA THR A 143 15.51 -18.70 -14.42
C THR A 143 14.43 -19.53 -13.73
N THR A 144 13.37 -18.90 -13.23
CA THR A 144 12.26 -19.59 -12.56
C THR A 144 11.55 -20.54 -13.53
N ASP A 145 11.66 -21.85 -13.26
CA ASP A 145 10.93 -22.86 -14.00
C ASP A 145 9.52 -23.05 -13.41
N TRP A 146 8.52 -22.55 -14.14
CA TRP A 146 7.11 -22.67 -13.76
C TRP A 146 6.56 -24.11 -13.85
N ASN A 147 7.25 -25.03 -14.54
CA ASN A 147 6.87 -26.44 -14.62
C ASN A 147 7.37 -27.28 -13.44
N ASN A 148 8.10 -26.69 -12.50
CA ASN A 148 8.62 -27.41 -11.35
C ASN A 148 7.48 -27.81 -10.38
N PRO A 149 7.34 -29.08 -9.95
CA PRO A 149 6.32 -29.52 -8.99
C PRO A 149 6.25 -28.73 -7.67
N TRP A 150 7.32 -27.99 -7.32
CA TRP A 150 7.38 -27.14 -6.13
C TRP A 150 6.70 -25.76 -6.30
N THR A 151 6.38 -25.32 -7.52
CA THR A 151 5.73 -24.02 -7.78
C THR A 151 4.22 -24.07 -7.60
N TYR A 152 3.61 -25.25 -7.70
CA TYR A 152 2.17 -25.44 -7.53
C TYR A 152 1.78 -25.50 -6.05
N ASN A 153 0.73 -24.76 -5.68
CA ASN A 153 0.19 -24.76 -4.33
C ASN A 153 -0.81 -25.92 -4.14
N ASP A 154 -0.31 -27.15 -4.31
CA ASP A 154 -1.11 -28.37 -4.29
C ASP A 154 -1.14 -29.02 -2.88
N THR A 155 -2.15 -29.84 -2.64
CA THR A 155 -2.30 -30.73 -1.48
C THR A 155 -1.05 -31.59 -1.23
N LEU A 156 -0.32 -31.95 -2.29
CA LEU A 156 0.97 -32.65 -2.23
C LEU A 156 2.05 -31.82 -1.50
N ARG A 157 2.10 -30.51 -1.75
CA ARG A 157 3.03 -29.58 -1.06
C ARG A 157 2.71 -29.47 0.42
N SER A 158 1.43 -29.43 0.79
CA SER A 158 1.00 -29.45 2.20
C SER A 158 1.43 -30.75 2.89
N LYS A 159 1.17 -31.92 2.28
CA LYS A 159 1.61 -33.23 2.80
C LYS A 159 3.12 -33.35 2.91
N TYR A 160 3.87 -32.80 1.95
CA TYR A 160 5.33 -32.78 1.98
C TYR A 160 5.85 -31.88 3.11
N ASN A 161 5.31 -30.67 3.25
CA ASN A 161 5.67 -29.76 4.35
C ASN A 161 5.41 -30.39 5.71
N THR A 162 4.31 -31.15 5.88
CA THR A 162 4.04 -31.92 7.11
C THR A 162 5.06 -33.05 7.34
N LYS A 163 5.75 -33.55 6.30
CA LYS A 163 6.79 -34.59 6.46
C LYS A 163 8.20 -34.01 6.64
N MET A 164 8.40 -32.71 6.41
CA MET A 164 9.70 -32.06 6.56
C MET A 164 10.09 -31.93 8.04
N ALA A 165 11.33 -32.30 8.35
CA ALA A 165 11.89 -32.12 9.69
C ALA A 165 11.87 -30.64 10.08
N GLY A 166 11.44 -30.34 11.31
CA GLY A 166 11.30 -28.96 11.81
C GLY A 166 9.94 -28.31 11.56
N MET A 167 9.06 -28.90 10.74
CA MET A 167 7.68 -28.44 10.53
C MET A 167 6.63 -29.26 11.30
N ASN A 168 7.06 -30.32 11.99
CA ASN A 168 6.22 -31.22 12.79
C ASN A 168 5.81 -30.66 14.16
N ALA A 169 6.44 -29.57 14.62
CA ALA A 169 6.06 -28.90 15.84
C ALA A 169 5.04 -27.79 15.51
N PRO A 170 3.95 -27.62 16.27
CA PRO A 170 3.11 -26.45 16.13
C PRO A 170 4.00 -25.22 16.31
N ILE A 171 4.10 -24.37 15.27
CA ILE A 171 4.79 -23.09 15.36
C ILE A 171 3.94 -22.21 16.28
N ALA A 172 4.15 -22.35 17.58
CA ALA A 172 3.51 -21.51 18.57
C ALA A 172 3.95 -20.07 18.29
N LYS A 173 2.99 -19.16 18.12
CA LYS A 173 3.27 -17.73 18.01
C LYS A 173 4.20 -17.36 19.18
N PRO A 174 5.39 -16.79 18.93
CA PRO A 174 6.28 -16.42 20.02
C PRO A 174 5.54 -15.45 20.93
N LYS A 175 5.45 -15.78 22.23
CA LYS A 175 4.90 -14.89 23.25
C LYS A 175 5.92 -13.78 23.53
N GLY A 176 6.11 -12.88 22.55
CA GLY A 176 6.93 -11.69 22.74
C GLY A 176 6.32 -10.80 23.83
N LYS A 177 7.15 -10.26 24.72
CA LYS A 177 6.71 -9.19 25.63
C LYS A 177 6.29 -7.99 24.77
N LYS A 178 5.12 -7.40 25.05
CA LYS A 178 4.71 -6.13 24.43
C LYS A 178 5.85 -5.12 24.63
N ILE A 179 6.34 -4.50 23.56
CA ILE A 179 7.30 -3.39 23.64
C ILE A 179 6.67 -2.33 24.55
N LYS A 180 7.48 -1.78 25.47
CA LYS A 180 7.04 -0.85 26.51
C LYS A 180 6.29 0.33 25.87
N ASP A 181 4.99 0.45 26.12
CA ASP A 181 4.16 1.59 25.72
C ASP A 181 4.77 2.85 26.35
N TRP A 182 5.20 3.82 25.54
CA TRP A 182 5.84 5.06 25.99
C TRP A 182 4.83 6.21 26.20
N GLU A 183 3.53 5.92 26.13
CA GLU A 183 2.45 6.91 26.13
C GLU A 183 1.77 7.10 27.50
N SER A 184 2.35 6.58 28.58
CA SER A 184 1.95 6.94 29.94
C SER A 184 2.85 8.04 30.48
N ARG A 185 2.56 9.30 30.12
CA ARG A 185 3.01 10.47 30.89
C ARG A 185 1.98 11.58 30.85
#